data_AF-A0A401UVV9-F1
#
_entry.id   AF-A0A401UVV9-F1
#
_cell.length_a   1.000
_cell.length_b   1.000
_cell.length_c   1.000
_cell.angle_alpha   90.00
_cell.angle_beta   90.00
_cell.angle_gamma   90.00
#
_symmetry.space_group_name_H-M   'P 1'
#
loop_
_entity.id
_entity.type
_entity.pdbx_description
1 polymer ?
#
loop_
_entity_poly.entity_id
_entity_poly.type
_entity_poly.pdbx_seq_one_letter_code
_entity_poly.pdbx_strand_id
1 'polypeptide(L)'
;MAAHHMRQLGHPDASANPGRGADGGLDVTARHALAQVKFRGGRAGRPDLQRLYGARADRTDLELWFFTGPGYSDEAVEYADRHAMVLFTFDLAGALTPANHAAAEVLDRATALLASGGSPDRPRPAPRPHGPVDDLDSRREPDDRSDRWWDGPQHAAPEPEYAGWHWVSPGRAVRRNALLVVGLLAGAAAWLVGAYRDRLHALAADVADLTGRTVDVGELFVWCSGVALGAVVLYVVQVAVMFRLGKHPLKVPVRARRRGRTRRRQAALR
;
A
#
# COMPACT_ATOMS: atom_id res chain seq x y z
N MET A 1 -0.47 -13.32 7.89
CA MET A 1 -0.25 -11.87 8.11
C MET A 1 -1.57 -11.13 8.28
N ALA A 2 -2.42 -10.98 7.26
CA ALA A 2 -3.62 -10.13 7.34
C ALA A 2 -4.55 -10.43 8.52
N ALA A 3 -4.86 -11.72 8.77
CA ALA A 3 -5.67 -12.10 9.93
C ALA A 3 -5.05 -11.69 11.28
N HIS A 4 -3.72 -11.74 11.41
CA HIS A 4 -3.04 -11.31 12.63
C HIS A 4 -3.21 -9.81 12.87
N HIS A 5 -3.02 -9.00 11.82
CA HIS A 5 -3.19 -7.55 11.90
C HIS A 5 -4.64 -7.16 12.17
N MET A 6 -5.62 -7.80 11.52
CA MET A 6 -7.04 -7.54 11.82
C MET A 6 -7.39 -7.85 13.28
N ARG A 7 -6.81 -8.90 13.88
CA ARG A 7 -6.99 -9.19 15.31
C ARG A 7 -6.43 -8.09 16.21
N GLN A 8 -5.26 -7.56 15.88
CA GLN A 8 -4.66 -6.46 16.64
C GLN A 8 -5.42 -5.14 16.46
N LEU A 9 -6.13 -4.98 15.33
CA LEU A 9 -6.79 -3.75 14.94
C LEU A 9 -8.31 -3.76 15.16
N GLY A 10 -8.83 -4.67 15.99
CA GLY A 10 -10.23 -4.62 16.47
C GLY A 10 -11.14 -5.77 16.04
N HIS A 11 -10.62 -6.77 15.30
CA HIS A 11 -11.36 -7.97 14.90
C HIS A 11 -10.72 -9.23 15.49
N PRO A 12 -10.85 -9.49 16.81
CA PRO A 12 -10.14 -10.57 17.50
C PRO A 12 -10.49 -11.97 16.98
N ASP A 13 -11.64 -12.12 16.30
CA ASP A 13 -12.14 -13.33 15.67
C ASP A 13 -11.68 -13.49 14.20
N ALA A 14 -10.83 -12.60 13.69
CA ALA A 14 -10.36 -12.69 12.31
C ALA A 14 -9.55 -13.98 12.07
N SER A 15 -9.97 -14.73 11.05
CA SER A 15 -9.40 -16.02 10.66
C SER A 15 -9.05 -16.03 9.18
N ALA A 16 -7.89 -16.60 8.83
CA ALA A 16 -7.49 -16.73 7.44
C ALA A 16 -8.25 -17.92 6.82
N ASN A 17 -8.81 -17.74 5.62
CA ASN A 17 -9.50 -18.83 4.95
C ASN A 17 -8.49 -19.79 4.32
N PRO A 18 -8.47 -21.08 4.69
CA PRO A 18 -7.49 -22.05 4.17
C PRO A 18 -7.78 -22.48 2.72
N GLY A 19 -8.92 -22.09 2.14
CA GLY A 19 -9.36 -22.49 0.81
C GLY A 19 -8.87 -21.55 -0.29
N ARG A 20 -7.88 -21.97 -1.08
CA ARG A 20 -7.56 -21.32 -2.36
C ARG A 20 -8.47 -21.91 -3.44
N GLY A 21 -9.61 -21.29 -3.74
CA GLY A 21 -10.34 -21.67 -4.97
C GLY A 21 -11.81 -21.30 -5.15
N ALA A 22 -12.60 -21.05 -4.11
CA ALA A 22 -14.05 -20.86 -4.29
C ALA A 22 -14.58 -19.45 -3.93
N ASP A 23 -13.89 -18.72 -3.05
CA ASP A 23 -14.51 -17.60 -2.31
C ASP A 23 -14.28 -16.22 -2.94
N GLY A 24 -14.16 -16.11 -4.26
CA GLY A 24 -14.11 -14.81 -4.95
C GLY A 24 -12.90 -13.92 -4.62
N GLY A 25 -11.87 -14.45 -3.96
CA GLY A 25 -10.67 -13.72 -3.57
C GLY A 25 -10.68 -13.17 -2.14
N LEU A 26 -11.54 -13.66 -1.26
CA LEU A 26 -11.48 -13.39 0.18
C LEU A 26 -10.38 -14.22 0.86
N ASP A 27 -9.46 -13.57 1.54
CA ASP A 27 -8.33 -14.21 2.23
C ASP A 27 -8.53 -14.30 3.75
N VAL A 28 -9.33 -13.39 4.33
CA VAL A 28 -9.62 -13.33 5.77
C VAL A 28 -11.07 -13.00 6.00
N THR A 29 -11.68 -13.66 6.99
CA THR A 29 -13.04 -13.37 7.43
C THR A 29 -13.09 -13.15 8.94
N ALA A 30 -14.00 -12.29 9.38
CA ALA A 30 -14.39 -12.05 10.77
C ALA A 30 -15.90 -11.80 10.81
N ARG A 31 -16.52 -11.78 12.00
CA ARG A 31 -17.97 -11.54 12.14
C ARG A 31 -18.43 -10.22 11.51
N HIS A 32 -17.60 -9.18 11.63
CA HIS A 32 -17.92 -7.83 11.15
C HIS A 32 -16.92 -7.30 10.10
N ALA A 33 -16.09 -8.16 9.52
CA ALA A 33 -15.13 -7.72 8.51
C ALA A 33 -14.77 -8.81 7.50
N LEU A 34 -14.43 -8.37 6.29
CA LEU A 34 -13.86 -9.20 5.23
C LEU A 34 -12.56 -8.58 4.75
N ALA A 35 -11.60 -9.42 4.38
CA ALA A 35 -10.38 -8.92 3.77
C ALA A 35 -9.86 -9.71 2.58
N GLN A 36 -9.16 -8.99 1.71
CA GLN A 36 -8.40 -9.52 0.59
C GLN A 36 -6.95 -9.02 0.64
N VAL A 37 -6.02 -9.88 0.23
CA VAL A 37 -4.58 -9.66 0.22
C VAL A 37 -4.03 -9.85 -1.19
N LYS A 38 -3.44 -8.80 -1.74
CA LYS A 38 -2.77 -8.82 -3.05
C LYS A 38 -1.28 -8.61 -2.91
N PHE A 39 -0.51 -9.71 -2.97
CA PHE A 39 0.95 -9.65 -2.89
C PHE A 39 1.65 -9.55 -4.25
N ARG A 40 1.12 -10.21 -5.29
CA ARG A 40 1.76 -10.31 -6.61
C ARG A 40 1.09 -9.42 -7.65
N GLY A 41 1.88 -9.00 -8.64
CA GLY A 41 1.44 -8.17 -9.75
C GLY A 41 1.69 -6.67 -9.53
N GLY A 42 1.03 -5.83 -10.34
CA GLY A 42 1.08 -4.38 -10.18
C GLY A 42 0.21 -3.88 -9.02
N ARG A 43 0.14 -2.55 -8.89
CA ARG A 43 -0.74 -1.86 -7.94
C ARG A 43 -2.18 -2.37 -8.01
N ALA A 44 -2.84 -2.43 -6.87
CA ALA A 44 -4.27 -2.72 -6.78
C ALA A 44 -5.07 -1.57 -7.43
N GLY A 45 -5.96 -1.92 -8.35
CA GLY A 45 -6.83 -0.98 -9.04
C GLY A 45 -8.26 -1.03 -8.52
N ARG A 46 -9.08 -0.07 -8.93
CA ARG A 46 -10.52 -0.07 -8.64
C ARG A 46 -11.24 -1.42 -8.92
N PRO A 47 -10.95 -2.16 -10.00
CA PRO A 47 -11.57 -3.46 -10.22
C PRO A 47 -11.25 -4.51 -9.14
N ASP A 48 -10.08 -4.44 -8.50
CA ASP A 48 -9.74 -5.35 -7.40
C ASP A 48 -10.61 -5.03 -6.17
N LEU A 49 -10.74 -3.76 -5.82
CA LEU A 49 -11.59 -3.31 -4.70
C LEU A 49 -13.07 -3.57 -4.94
N GLN A 50 -13.54 -3.41 -6.19
CA GLN A 50 -14.93 -3.70 -6.56
C GLN A 50 -15.28 -5.18 -6.37
N ARG A 51 -14.31 -6.10 -6.57
CA ARG A 51 -14.53 -7.52 -6.29
C ARG A 51 -14.70 -7.77 -4.80
N LEU A 52 -13.84 -7.19 -3.96
CA LEU A 52 -14.00 -7.28 -2.51
C LEU A 52 -15.34 -6.67 -2.05
N TYR A 53 -15.70 -5.51 -2.59
CA TYR A 53 -16.97 -4.86 -2.32
C TYR A 53 -18.17 -5.72 -2.71
N GLY A 54 -18.11 -6.37 -3.89
CA GLY A 54 -19.15 -7.31 -4.32
C GLY A 54 -19.21 -8.58 -3.47
N ALA A 55 -18.08 -9.05 -2.96
CA ALA A 55 -17.99 -10.26 -2.15
C ALA A 55 -18.72 -10.17 -0.79
N ARG A 56 -19.05 -8.94 -0.33
CA ARG A 56 -19.88 -8.76 0.88
C ARG A 56 -21.35 -9.08 0.66
N ALA A 57 -21.79 -9.20 -0.60
CA ALA A 57 -23.19 -9.33 -1.00
C ALA A 57 -24.05 -8.27 -0.28
N ASP A 58 -25.13 -8.68 0.36
CA ASP A 58 -26.09 -7.79 1.04
C ASP A 58 -25.65 -7.39 2.45
N ARG A 59 -24.51 -7.93 2.95
CA ARG A 59 -23.97 -7.59 4.27
C ARG A 59 -23.26 -6.25 4.25
N THR A 60 -24.06 -5.19 4.30
CA THR A 60 -23.59 -3.80 4.24
C THR A 60 -22.92 -3.31 5.53
N ASP A 61 -23.07 -4.07 6.63
CA ASP A 61 -22.52 -3.79 7.96
C ASP A 61 -21.04 -4.20 8.12
N LEU A 62 -20.48 -4.90 7.13
CA LEU A 62 -19.09 -5.37 7.18
C LEU A 62 -18.09 -4.27 6.83
N GLU A 63 -17.03 -4.18 7.63
CA GLU A 63 -15.82 -3.46 7.23
C GLU A 63 -15.07 -4.26 6.16
N LEU A 64 -14.63 -3.55 5.11
CA LEU A 64 -13.90 -4.17 4.00
C LEU A 64 -12.44 -3.74 4.04
N TRP A 65 -11.55 -4.72 4.15
CA TRP A 65 -10.13 -4.50 4.31
C TRP A 65 -9.36 -5.00 3.10
N PHE A 66 -8.51 -4.16 2.53
CA PHE A 66 -7.64 -4.57 1.44
C PHE A 66 -6.18 -4.36 1.85
N PHE A 67 -5.35 -5.38 1.61
CA PHE A 67 -3.93 -5.36 1.88
C PHE A 67 -3.14 -5.55 0.59
N THR A 68 -2.12 -4.74 0.35
CA THR A 68 -1.26 -4.95 -0.82
C THR A 68 0.19 -4.53 -0.61
N GLY A 69 1.13 -5.25 -1.22
CA GLY A 69 2.55 -4.86 -1.20
C GLY A 69 2.84 -3.69 -2.17
N PRO A 70 2.48 -3.79 -3.46
CA PRO A 70 2.83 -2.80 -4.48
C PRO A 70 2.13 -1.42 -4.37
N GLY A 71 1.11 -1.28 -3.52
CA GLY A 71 0.30 -0.07 -3.37
C GLY A 71 -0.95 -0.03 -4.25
N TYR A 72 -1.60 1.13 -4.29
CA TYR A 72 -2.89 1.38 -4.94
C TYR A 72 -2.77 2.36 -6.11
N SER A 73 -3.71 2.31 -7.06
CA SER A 73 -3.95 3.41 -8.00
C SER A 73 -4.80 4.49 -7.35
N ASP A 74 -4.75 5.72 -7.89
CA ASP A 74 -5.51 6.84 -7.33
C ASP A 74 -7.03 6.56 -7.38
N GLU A 75 -7.53 5.97 -8.47
CA GLU A 75 -8.95 5.59 -8.60
C GLU A 75 -9.37 4.49 -7.63
N ALA A 76 -8.41 3.67 -7.19
CA ALA A 76 -8.65 2.64 -6.18
C ALA A 76 -8.84 3.29 -4.81
N VAL A 77 -7.96 4.23 -4.43
CA VAL A 77 -8.08 5.00 -3.18
C VAL A 77 -9.39 5.78 -3.15
N GLU A 78 -9.72 6.51 -4.21
CA GLU A 78 -11.00 7.25 -4.28
C GLU A 78 -12.23 6.33 -4.16
N TYR A 79 -12.16 5.13 -4.75
CA TYR A 79 -13.24 4.16 -4.64
C TYR A 79 -13.36 3.63 -3.22
N ALA A 80 -12.24 3.32 -2.56
CA ALA A 80 -12.22 2.89 -1.18
C ALA A 80 -12.78 3.94 -0.24
N ASP A 81 -12.40 5.22 -0.40
CA ASP A 81 -12.87 6.31 0.45
C ASP A 81 -14.39 6.50 0.35
N ARG A 82 -14.96 6.42 -0.87
CA ARG A 82 -16.43 6.48 -1.07
C ARG A 82 -17.19 5.35 -0.39
N HIS A 83 -16.54 4.21 -0.19
CA HIS A 83 -17.16 3.01 0.37
C HIS A 83 -16.63 2.65 1.76
N ALA A 84 -15.91 3.58 2.42
CA ALA A 84 -15.28 3.40 3.72
C ALA A 84 -14.45 2.09 3.83
N MET A 85 -13.78 1.71 2.74
CA MET A 85 -12.89 0.54 2.74
C MET A 85 -11.56 0.90 3.40
N VAL A 86 -11.02 -0.03 4.17
CA VAL A 86 -9.77 0.10 4.91
C VAL A 86 -8.61 -0.39 4.04
N LEU A 87 -7.72 0.53 3.62
CA LEU A 87 -6.60 0.20 2.76
C LEU A 87 -5.26 0.23 3.49
N PHE A 88 -4.56 -0.90 3.49
CA PHE A 88 -3.19 -0.97 3.97
C PHE A 88 -2.21 -1.38 2.88
N THR A 89 -1.02 -0.81 2.91
CA THR A 89 0.15 -1.40 2.27
C THR A 89 1.02 -2.12 3.27
N PHE A 90 1.79 -3.10 2.82
CA PHE A 90 2.75 -3.79 3.68
C PHE A 90 4.10 -4.01 3.01
N ASP A 91 5.16 -3.98 3.80
CA ASP A 91 6.52 -4.29 3.33
C ASP A 91 6.87 -5.78 3.49
N LEU A 92 8.11 -6.15 3.15
CA LEU A 92 8.59 -7.53 3.28
C LEU A 92 8.72 -8.01 4.73
N ALA A 93 8.83 -7.08 5.69
CA ALA A 93 8.81 -7.38 7.11
C ALA A 93 7.37 -7.54 7.65
N GLY A 94 6.36 -7.22 6.84
CA GLY A 94 4.94 -7.28 7.21
C GLY A 94 4.46 -6.06 7.99
N ALA A 95 5.25 -4.98 8.03
CA ALA A 95 4.85 -3.73 8.65
C ALA A 95 3.74 -3.06 7.81
N LEU A 96 2.68 -2.59 8.47
CA LEU A 96 1.54 -1.94 7.80
C LEU A 96 1.75 -0.42 7.70
N THR A 97 1.37 0.14 6.55
CA THR A 97 1.24 1.58 6.33
C THR A 97 -0.17 1.88 5.86
N PRO A 98 -0.91 2.82 6.48
CA PRO A 98 -2.25 3.19 6.03
C PRO A 98 -2.16 3.88 4.67
N ALA A 99 -3.04 3.49 3.75
CA ALA A 99 -3.07 4.03 2.38
C ALA A 99 -4.25 4.98 2.14
N ASN A 100 -5.18 5.08 3.08
CA ASN A 100 -6.31 5.99 3.02
C ASN A 100 -6.79 6.42 4.43
N HIS A 101 -7.78 7.32 4.48
CA HIS A 101 -8.25 7.91 5.74
C HIS A 101 -8.84 6.86 6.69
N ALA A 102 -9.69 5.95 6.19
CA ALA A 102 -10.29 4.89 7.01
C ALA A 102 -9.23 3.99 7.68
N ALA A 103 -8.14 3.69 6.97
CA ALA A 103 -7.02 2.92 7.55
C ALA A 103 -6.22 3.70 8.59
N ALA A 104 -6.07 5.01 8.43
CA ALA A 104 -5.44 5.86 9.45
C ALA A 104 -6.29 5.88 10.73
N GLU A 105 -7.61 6.07 10.60
CA GLU A 105 -8.51 6.04 11.76
C GLU A 105 -8.47 4.71 12.52
N VAL A 106 -8.37 3.58 11.80
CA VAL A 106 -8.21 2.26 12.40
C VAL A 106 -6.95 2.19 13.27
N LEU A 107 -5.81 2.68 12.78
CA LEU A 107 -4.56 2.69 13.54
C LEU A 107 -4.62 3.64 14.74
N ASP A 108 -5.21 4.81 14.58
CA ASP A 108 -5.38 5.78 15.66
C ASP A 108 -6.25 5.20 16.78
N ARG A 109 -7.35 4.52 16.42
CA ARG A 109 -8.20 3.80 17.39
C ARG A 109 -7.43 2.70 18.11
N ALA A 110 -6.68 1.88 17.39
CA ALA A 110 -5.90 0.81 17.99
C ALA A 110 -4.83 1.37 18.96
N THR A 111 -4.17 2.46 18.58
CA THR A 111 -3.17 3.14 19.43
C THR A 111 -3.82 3.72 20.69
N ALA A 112 -5.00 4.34 20.56
CA ALA A 112 -5.75 4.86 21.71
C ALA A 112 -6.22 3.74 22.66
N LEU A 113 -6.62 2.58 22.13
CA LEU A 113 -6.99 1.40 22.92
C LEU A 113 -5.78 0.83 23.69
N LEU A 114 -4.61 0.78 23.06
CA LEU A 114 -3.37 0.37 23.73
C LEU A 114 -2.95 1.36 24.82
N ALA A 115 -3.11 2.66 24.57
CA ALA A 115 -2.78 3.71 25.54
C ALA A 115 -3.73 3.76 26.74
N SER A 116 -4.98 3.30 26.59
CA SER A 116 -6.01 3.32 27.64
C SER A 116 -6.02 2.08 28.54
N GLY A 117 -5.16 1.08 28.30
CA GLY A 117 -4.84 0.03 29.27
C GLY A 117 -5.87 -1.07 29.51
N GLY A 118 -6.84 -1.35 28.62
CA GLY A 118 -7.78 -2.45 28.90
C GLY A 118 -8.74 -2.92 27.79
N SER A 119 -8.78 -4.26 27.66
CA SER A 119 -9.78 -5.21 27.10
C SER A 119 -10.67 -4.82 25.90
N PRO A 120 -10.55 -5.54 24.76
CA PRO A 120 -11.42 -5.36 23.60
C PRO A 120 -12.66 -6.25 23.73
N ASP A 121 -13.68 -5.85 24.51
CA ASP A 121 -14.93 -6.63 24.62
C ASP A 121 -16.18 -5.96 24.03
N ARG A 122 -16.01 -5.02 23.09
CA ARG A 122 -17.14 -4.63 22.21
C ARG A 122 -16.68 -4.39 20.77
N PRO A 123 -17.04 -5.27 19.82
CA PRO A 123 -17.08 -4.92 18.40
C PRO A 123 -18.10 -3.82 18.19
N ARG A 124 -17.71 -2.74 17.50
CA ARG A 124 -18.60 -1.64 17.10
C ARG A 124 -18.90 -1.74 15.61
N PRO A 125 -20.10 -1.34 15.14
CA PRO A 125 -20.44 -1.44 13.71
C PRO A 125 -19.56 -0.51 12.86
N ALA A 126 -19.41 -0.88 11.59
CA ALA A 126 -18.61 -0.15 10.60
C ALA A 126 -18.86 1.37 10.58
N PRO A 127 -17.86 2.18 10.17
CA PRO A 127 -18.04 3.61 9.95
C PRO A 127 -19.23 3.85 9.03
N ARG A 128 -20.18 4.69 9.48
CA ARG A 128 -21.36 5.02 8.65
C ARG A 128 -20.89 5.77 7.41
N PRO A 129 -21.37 5.41 6.20
CA PRO A 129 -21.15 6.24 5.02
C PRO A 129 -21.69 7.65 5.30
N HIS A 130 -20.93 8.67 4.91
CA HIS A 130 -21.41 10.05 4.92
C HIS A 130 -22.69 10.14 4.07
N GLY A 131 -23.77 10.64 4.68
CA GLY A 131 -25.13 10.69 4.14
C GLY A 131 -25.35 11.68 2.98
N PRO A 132 -26.57 11.73 2.42
CA PRO A 132 -26.81 11.70 0.98
C PRO A 132 -27.10 13.07 0.35
N VAL A 133 -26.84 13.17 -0.94
CA VAL A 133 -27.48 14.12 -1.87
C VAL A 133 -28.83 13.53 -2.30
N ASP A 134 -29.82 14.41 -2.38
CA ASP A 134 -31.27 14.17 -2.40
C ASP A 134 -31.84 13.15 -3.41
N ASP A 135 -32.92 12.52 -2.94
CA ASP A 135 -34.14 12.04 -3.59
C ASP A 135 -34.14 11.77 -5.10
N LEU A 136 -34.49 10.53 -5.47
CA LEU A 136 -35.70 10.20 -6.22
C LEU A 136 -35.83 8.68 -6.38
N ASP A 137 -37.08 8.20 -6.26
CA ASP A 137 -37.60 6.89 -6.67
C ASP A 137 -37.78 5.82 -5.57
N SER A 138 -38.69 6.10 -4.65
CA SER A 138 -39.31 5.13 -3.75
C SER A 138 -40.70 4.73 -4.28
N ARG A 139 -40.75 3.74 -5.20
CA ARG A 139 -41.94 2.91 -5.50
C ARG A 139 -41.54 1.72 -6.39
N ARG A 140 -41.04 0.64 -5.80
CA ARG A 140 -41.07 -0.70 -6.41
C ARG A 140 -41.32 -1.76 -5.36
N GLU A 141 -42.38 -2.53 -5.58
CA GLU A 141 -42.80 -3.70 -4.80
C GLU A 141 -41.69 -4.78 -4.77
N PRO A 142 -41.70 -5.69 -3.79
CA PRO A 142 -40.72 -6.77 -3.70
C PRO A 142 -41.04 -7.86 -4.74
N ASP A 143 -40.15 -8.04 -5.73
CA ASP A 143 -40.17 -9.17 -6.66
C ASP A 143 -39.49 -10.39 -6.00
N ASP A 144 -40.25 -11.47 -5.85
CA ASP A 144 -39.93 -12.78 -5.27
C ASP A 144 -39.01 -13.61 -6.18
N ARG A 145 -37.88 -13.03 -6.61
CA ARG A 145 -36.91 -13.66 -7.55
C ARG A 145 -35.45 -13.62 -7.08
N SER A 146 -35.22 -13.61 -5.77
CA SER A 146 -33.86 -13.59 -5.20
C SER A 146 -33.05 -14.88 -5.41
N ASP A 147 -33.65 -15.96 -5.91
CA ASP A 147 -32.98 -17.26 -6.04
C ASP A 147 -32.37 -17.55 -7.42
N ARG A 148 -32.36 -16.58 -8.35
CA ARG A 148 -31.65 -16.71 -9.64
C ARG A 148 -30.46 -15.77 -9.71
N TRP A 149 -29.41 -16.13 -8.99
CA TRP A 149 -28.09 -15.52 -9.09
C TRP A 149 -27.38 -16.01 -10.38
N TRP A 150 -27.54 -15.24 -11.47
CA TRP A 150 -26.73 -15.24 -12.71
C TRP A 150 -26.57 -16.56 -13.51
N ASP A 151 -27.36 -16.73 -14.58
CA ASP A 151 -27.18 -17.71 -15.68
C ASP A 151 -26.55 -17.09 -16.95
N GLY A 152 -25.60 -16.16 -16.79
CA GLY A 152 -24.88 -15.61 -17.94
C GLY A 152 -23.90 -16.63 -18.54
N PRO A 153 -23.68 -16.65 -19.86
CA PRO A 153 -22.75 -17.59 -20.47
C PRO A 153 -21.36 -17.45 -19.83
N GLN A 154 -20.81 -18.59 -19.40
CA GLN A 154 -19.43 -18.73 -18.90
C GLN A 154 -18.45 -18.50 -20.05
N HIS A 155 -18.37 -17.26 -20.55
CA HIS A 155 -17.29 -16.87 -21.43
C HIS A 155 -16.07 -16.65 -20.55
N ALA A 156 -15.00 -17.42 -20.80
CA ALA A 156 -13.67 -17.05 -20.37
C ALA A 156 -13.49 -15.56 -20.69
N ALA A 157 -13.21 -14.74 -19.66
CA ALA A 157 -13.01 -13.32 -19.86
C ALA A 157 -12.00 -13.15 -21.00
N PRO A 158 -12.32 -12.40 -22.08
CA PRO A 158 -11.42 -12.27 -23.21
C PRO A 158 -10.08 -11.80 -22.68
N GLU A 159 -9.01 -12.53 -23.00
CA GLU A 159 -7.68 -12.15 -22.55
C GLU A 159 -7.46 -10.68 -22.94
N PRO A 160 -7.08 -9.82 -21.97
CA PRO A 160 -6.88 -8.41 -22.26
C PRO A 160 -5.84 -8.26 -23.36
N GLU A 161 -6.29 -7.74 -24.50
CA GLU A 161 -5.43 -7.38 -25.62
C GLU A 161 -4.50 -6.23 -25.17
N TYR A 162 -3.26 -6.58 -24.83
CA TYR A 162 -2.26 -5.63 -24.37
C TYR A 162 -1.60 -4.95 -25.57
N ALA A 163 -1.73 -3.62 -25.68
CA ALA A 163 -1.14 -2.85 -26.78
C ALA A 163 0.37 -2.62 -26.63
N GLY A 164 0.97 -3.12 -25.54
CA GLY A 164 2.39 -2.97 -25.24
C GLY A 164 2.65 -2.60 -23.79
N TRP A 165 3.93 -2.40 -23.50
CA TRP A 165 4.43 -1.98 -22.20
C TRP A 165 4.85 -0.51 -22.28
N HIS A 166 4.41 0.30 -21.33
CA HIS A 166 4.93 1.66 -21.18
C HIS A 166 5.60 1.80 -19.82
N TRP A 167 6.69 2.58 -19.80
CA TRP A 167 7.41 2.89 -18.58
C TRP A 167 6.73 4.08 -17.90
N VAL A 168 6.28 3.91 -16.66
CA VAL A 168 5.77 5.02 -15.86
C VAL A 168 6.96 5.69 -15.18
N SER A 169 7.22 6.95 -15.51
CA SER A 169 8.26 7.73 -14.83
C SER A 169 7.94 7.83 -13.34
N PRO A 170 8.91 7.68 -12.42
CA PRO A 170 8.66 7.86 -11.01
C PRO A 170 8.09 9.26 -10.79
N GLY A 171 6.87 9.33 -10.26
CA GLY A 171 6.21 10.59 -9.96
C GLY A 171 7.08 11.47 -9.06
N ARG A 172 6.87 12.79 -9.13
CA ARG A 172 7.63 13.80 -8.35
C ARG A 172 7.77 13.44 -6.86
N ALA A 173 6.80 12.71 -6.29
CA ALA A 173 6.79 12.22 -4.92
C ALA A 173 7.95 11.24 -4.61
N VAL A 174 8.28 10.30 -5.50
CA VAL A 174 9.34 9.31 -5.25
C VAL A 174 10.71 9.98 -5.24
N ARG A 175 10.93 10.95 -6.14
CA ARG A 175 12.17 11.75 -6.17
C ARG A 175 12.31 12.60 -4.91
N ARG A 176 11.21 13.20 -4.44
CA ARG A 176 11.20 14.01 -3.22
C ARG A 176 11.51 13.17 -1.97
N ASN A 177 10.91 11.99 -1.86
CA ASN A 177 11.13 11.10 -0.72
C ASN A 177 12.56 10.54 -0.68
N ALA A 178 13.14 10.20 -1.83
CA ALA A 178 14.54 9.76 -1.90
C ALA A 178 15.51 10.87 -1.43
N LEU A 179 15.29 12.11 -1.84
CA LEU A 179 16.11 13.24 -1.40
C LEU A 179 15.97 13.52 0.10
N LEU A 180 14.76 13.37 0.65
CA LEU A 180 14.52 13.51 2.10
C LEU A 180 15.27 12.46 2.91
N VAL A 181 15.26 11.19 2.48
CA VAL A 181 15.99 10.10 3.15
C VAL A 181 17.50 10.37 3.13
N VAL A 182 18.05 10.79 1.99
CA VAL A 182 19.48 11.12 1.88
C VAL A 182 19.84 12.29 2.80
N GLY A 183 19.03 13.35 2.83
CA GLY A 183 19.25 14.49 3.71
C GLY A 183 19.20 14.11 5.20
N LEU A 184 18.27 13.24 5.58
CA LEU A 184 18.10 12.80 6.97
C LEU A 184 19.27 11.92 7.43
N LEU A 185 19.76 11.01 6.57
CA LEU A 185 20.95 10.21 6.85
C LEU A 185 22.22 11.06 6.97
N ALA A 186 22.39 12.04 6.08
CA ALA A 186 23.52 12.97 6.15
C ALA A 186 23.49 13.82 7.43
N GLY A 187 22.31 14.32 7.81
CA GLY A 187 22.12 15.08 9.05
C GLY A 187 22.39 14.24 10.30
N ALA A 188 21.90 13.00 10.34
CA ALA A 188 22.15 12.09 11.45
C ALA A 188 23.63 11.75 11.61
N ALA A 189 24.35 11.51 10.51
CA ALA A 189 25.79 11.25 10.53
C ALA A 189 26.58 12.47 11.06
N ALA A 190 26.26 13.67 10.58
CA ALA A 190 26.92 14.91 11.05
C ALA A 190 26.65 15.17 12.54
N TRP A 191 25.42 14.96 13.02
CA TRP A 191 25.06 15.12 14.43
C TRP A 191 25.79 14.11 15.32
N LEU A 192 25.83 12.84 14.91
CA LEU A 192 26.52 11.78 15.65
C LEU A 192 28.00 12.14 15.84
N VAL A 193 28.65 12.62 14.78
CA VAL A 193 30.06 13.03 14.84
C VAL A 193 30.27 14.21 15.78
N GLY A 194 29.41 15.23 15.70
CA GLY A 194 29.47 16.37 16.61
C GLY A 194 29.32 15.95 18.07
N ALA A 195 28.40 15.02 18.35
CA ALA A 195 28.12 14.53 19.70
C ALA A 195 29.26 13.71 20.32
N TYR A 196 30.12 13.08 19.51
CA TYR A 196 31.20 12.20 19.99
C TYR A 196 32.61 12.77 19.79
N ARG A 197 32.75 14.00 19.31
CA ARG A 197 34.04 14.63 18.99
C ARG A 197 35.05 14.55 20.14
N ASP A 198 34.66 14.94 21.35
CA ASP A 198 35.58 15.00 22.49
C ASP A 198 36.03 13.60 22.94
N ARG A 199 35.13 12.61 22.88
CA ARG A 199 35.47 11.21 23.15
C ARG A 199 36.41 10.62 22.11
N LEU A 200 36.23 10.99 20.84
CA LEU A 200 37.12 10.55 19.75
C LEU A 200 38.52 11.13 19.90
N HIS A 201 38.65 12.39 20.32
CA HIS A 201 39.96 12.97 20.63
C HIS A 201 40.64 12.30 21.83
N ALA A 202 39.88 12.00 22.89
CA ALA A 202 40.42 11.27 24.05
C ALA A 202 40.91 9.87 23.66
N LEU A 203 40.11 9.10 22.91
CA LEU A 203 40.48 7.78 22.39
C LEU A 203 41.70 7.84 21.46
N ALA A 204 41.80 8.87 20.62
CA ALA A 204 42.95 9.03 19.74
C ALA A 204 44.24 9.33 20.51
N ALA A 205 44.15 10.08 21.61
CA ALA A 205 45.28 10.31 22.52
C ALA A 205 45.71 9.01 23.21
N ASP A 206 44.76 8.22 23.74
CA ASP A 206 45.06 6.93 24.38
C ASP A 206 45.72 5.94 23.41
N VAL A 207 45.24 5.89 22.15
CA VAL A 207 45.83 5.05 21.10
C VAL A 207 47.23 5.53 20.72
N ALA A 208 47.46 6.84 20.67
CA ALA A 208 48.77 7.39 20.39
C ALA A 208 49.78 7.04 21.48
N ASP A 209 49.37 7.11 22.75
CA ASP A 209 50.20 6.71 23.89
C ASP A 209 50.52 5.20 23.86
N LEU A 210 49.54 4.36 23.50
CA LEU A 210 49.71 2.91 23.44
C LEU A 210 50.55 2.43 22.24
N THR A 211 50.47 3.11 21.10
CA THR A 211 51.04 2.63 19.83
C THR A 211 52.20 3.47 19.31
N GLY A 212 52.44 4.64 19.91
CA GLY A 212 53.41 5.63 19.44
C GLY A 212 53.03 6.27 18.10
N ARG A 213 51.82 6.02 17.58
CA ARG A 213 51.34 6.57 16.30
C ARG A 213 50.30 7.63 16.54
N THR A 214 50.54 8.84 16.02
CA THR A 214 49.54 9.90 16.04
C THR A 214 48.44 9.60 15.03
N VAL A 215 47.22 9.45 15.52
CA VAL A 215 46.02 9.31 14.68
C VAL A 215 45.40 10.70 14.53
N ASP A 216 45.48 11.28 13.33
CA ASP A 216 44.76 12.50 13.03
C ASP A 216 43.27 12.18 12.85
N VAL A 217 42.50 12.52 13.88
CA VAL A 217 41.04 12.33 13.91
C VAL A 217 40.36 13.10 12.79
N GLY A 218 40.91 14.26 12.39
CA GLY A 218 40.42 15.05 11.27
C GLY A 218 40.63 14.34 9.93
N GLU A 219 41.82 13.77 9.72
CA GLU A 219 42.12 13.02 8.50
C GLU A 219 41.26 11.74 8.38
N LEU A 220 41.14 10.99 9.48
CA LEU A 220 40.30 9.80 9.54
C LEU A 220 38.82 10.13 9.26
N PHE A 221 38.34 11.25 9.79
CA PHE A 221 36.99 11.74 9.56
C PHE A 221 36.73 12.11 8.08
N VAL A 222 37.67 12.82 7.45
CA VAL A 222 37.59 13.16 6.03
C VAL A 222 37.55 11.89 5.18
N TRP A 223 38.36 10.88 5.53
CA TRP A 223 38.36 9.58 4.86
C TRP A 223 37.01 8.84 5.01
N CYS A 224 36.50 8.69 6.22
CA CYS A 224 35.23 8.00 6.47
C CYS A 224 34.04 8.72 5.79
N SER A 225 34.03 10.05 5.84
CA SER A 225 33.02 10.87 5.17
C SER A 225 33.10 10.73 3.65
N GLY A 226 34.31 10.72 3.09
CA GLY A 226 34.55 10.48 1.67
C GLY A 226 34.05 9.11 1.21
N VAL A 227 34.31 8.06 1.99
CA VAL A 227 33.82 6.69 1.70
C VAL A 227 32.29 6.63 1.75
N ALA A 228 31.67 7.20 2.78
CA ALA A 228 30.22 7.22 2.92
C ALA A 228 29.55 7.98 1.77
N LEU A 229 30.08 9.16 1.42
CA LEU A 229 29.57 9.97 0.31
C LEU A 229 29.78 9.25 -1.03
N GLY A 230 30.93 8.58 -1.21
CA GLY A 230 31.20 7.73 -2.35
C GLY A 230 30.18 6.58 -2.49
N ALA A 231 29.83 5.92 -1.39
CA ALA A 231 28.81 4.86 -1.39
C ALA A 231 27.41 5.39 -1.76
N VAL A 232 27.03 6.57 -1.25
CA VAL A 232 25.76 7.22 -1.61
C VAL A 232 25.75 7.59 -3.10
N VAL A 233 26.83 8.18 -3.62
CA VAL A 233 26.95 8.50 -5.04
C VAL A 233 26.88 7.23 -5.89
N LEU A 234 27.58 6.16 -5.50
CA LEU A 234 27.53 4.87 -6.18
C LEU A 234 26.11 4.30 -6.21
N TYR A 235 25.38 4.38 -5.10
CA TYR A 235 23.98 3.97 -5.02
C TYR A 235 23.09 4.79 -5.95
N VAL A 236 23.23 6.12 -5.95
CA VAL A 236 22.46 7.00 -6.85
C VAL A 236 22.78 6.70 -8.31
N VAL A 237 24.05 6.49 -8.66
CA VAL A 237 24.50 6.10 -10.00
C VAL A 237 23.93 4.73 -10.38
N GLN A 238 24.01 3.74 -9.50
CA GLN A 238 23.44 2.41 -9.71
C GLN A 238 21.94 2.50 -9.99
N VAL A 239 21.21 3.27 -9.18
CA VAL A 239 19.78 3.54 -9.38
C VAL A 239 19.57 4.20 -10.74
N ALA A 240 20.30 5.26 -11.08
CA ALA A 240 20.20 5.96 -12.36
C ALA A 240 20.54 5.05 -13.58
N VAL A 241 21.51 4.16 -13.44
CA VAL A 241 21.86 3.15 -14.45
C VAL A 241 20.75 2.12 -14.60
N MET A 242 20.15 1.66 -13.51
CA MET A 242 18.96 0.80 -13.57
C MET A 242 17.79 1.49 -14.28
N PHE A 243 17.60 2.80 -14.07
CA PHE A 243 16.65 3.63 -14.82
C PHE A 243 17.00 3.70 -16.32
N ARG A 244 18.27 3.98 -16.66
CA ARG A 244 18.73 4.12 -18.05
C ARG A 244 18.66 2.81 -18.85
N LEU A 245 18.93 1.68 -18.20
CA LEU A 245 18.91 0.35 -18.83
C LEU A 245 17.49 -0.23 -18.96
N GLY A 246 16.44 0.51 -18.56
CA GLY A 246 15.06 0.02 -18.62
C GLY A 246 14.80 -1.22 -17.74
N LYS A 247 15.70 -1.51 -16.79
CA LYS A 247 15.55 -2.60 -15.81
C LYS A 247 14.71 -2.08 -14.64
N HIS A 248 13.47 -1.71 -14.94
CA HIS A 248 12.49 -1.36 -13.91
C HIS A 248 11.85 -2.61 -13.30
N PRO A 249 11.69 -2.68 -11.97
CA PRO A 249 10.94 -3.76 -11.32
C PRO A 249 9.41 -3.64 -11.52
N LEU A 250 8.90 -2.57 -12.14
CA LEU A 250 7.46 -2.32 -12.27
C LEU A 250 7.09 -2.09 -13.74
N LYS A 251 6.88 -3.19 -14.45
CA LYS A 251 6.27 -3.21 -15.78
C LYS A 251 4.76 -3.18 -15.60
N VAL A 252 4.08 -2.13 -16.07
CA VAL A 252 2.61 -2.04 -16.02
C VAL A 252 2.06 -2.18 -17.45
N PRO A 253 1.16 -3.14 -17.72
CA PRO A 253 0.65 -3.34 -19.06
C PRO A 253 -0.35 -2.25 -19.46
N VAL A 254 -0.24 -1.73 -20.68
CA VAL A 254 -1.20 -0.76 -21.24
C VAL A 254 -2.35 -1.51 -21.90
N ARG A 255 -3.58 -1.28 -21.45
CA ARG A 255 -4.77 -1.75 -22.17
C ARG A 255 -4.94 -0.97 -23.46
N ALA A 256 -5.10 -1.67 -24.58
CA ALA A 256 -5.45 -1.06 -25.86
C ALA A 256 -6.74 -0.23 -25.69
N ARG A 257 -6.68 1.08 -25.94
CA ARG A 257 -7.91 1.89 -26.03
C ARG A 257 -8.70 1.35 -27.22
N ARG A 258 -9.84 0.68 -26.97
CA ARG A 258 -10.81 0.31 -28.00
C ARG A 258 -11.29 1.59 -28.71
N ARG A 259 -10.65 1.94 -29.83
CA ARG A 259 -11.21 2.85 -30.85
C ARG A 259 -12.37 2.13 -31.52
N GLY A 260 -13.52 2.08 -30.84
CA GLY A 260 -14.61 1.22 -31.29
C GLY A 260 -15.95 1.57 -30.67
N ARG A 261 -16.34 2.84 -30.67
CA ARG A 261 -17.74 3.22 -30.36
C ARG A 261 -18.37 4.24 -31.29
N THR A 262 -17.63 4.82 -32.24
CA THR A 262 -18.17 5.87 -33.12
C THR A 262 -18.78 5.35 -34.43
N ARG A 263 -18.53 4.09 -34.86
CA ARG A 263 -19.08 3.58 -36.13
C ARG A 263 -20.46 2.90 -36.05
N ARG A 264 -20.96 2.53 -34.86
CA ARG A 264 -22.28 1.88 -34.74
C ARG A 264 -23.49 2.81 -34.70
N ARG A 265 -23.29 4.14 -34.61
CA ARG A 265 -24.40 5.12 -34.68
C ARG A 265 -24.73 5.57 -36.11
N GLN A 266 -23.85 5.34 -37.09
CA GLN A 266 -24.12 5.69 -38.50
C GLN A 266 -24.75 4.56 -39.33
N ALA A 267 -24.77 3.32 -38.83
CA ALA A 267 -25.42 2.20 -39.52
C ALA A 267 -26.86 1.94 -39.06
N ALA A 268 -27.37 2.71 -38.09
CA ALA A 268 -28.75 2.61 -37.59
C ALA A 268 -29.65 3.77 -38.10
N LEU A 269 -29.17 4.54 -39.08
CA LEU A 269 -29.88 5.66 -39.71
C LEU A 269 -29.84 5.58 -41.24
N ARG A 270 -29.74 4.37 -41.79
CA ARG A 270 -29.94 4.10 -43.23
C ARG A 270 -30.85 2.91 -43.40
#